data_AF-A0A4P7GXZ7-F1
#
_entry.id   AF-A0A4P7GXZ7-F1
#
_cell.length_a   1.000
_cell.length_b   1.000
_cell.length_c   1.000
_cell.angle_alpha   90.00
_cell.angle_beta   90.00
_cell.angle_gamma   90.00
#
_symmetry.space_group_name_H-M   'P 1'
#
loop_
_entity.id
_entity.type
_entity.pdbx_description
1 polymer ?
#
loop_
_entity_poly.entity_id
_entity_poly.type
_entity_poly.pdbx_seq_one_letter_code
_entity_poly.pdbx_strand_id
1 'polypeptide(L)'
;MSVFPAWLRGAAYALWALPLAVGPVAPRLRVPRRLLGEPITPRDRLAVRATVHRVLSGALGLVTWFVAFLAVLAMVRGVLYPLVASDDYENSWGGPTLAGAWAVHALLGLGLPPVCLLLLTMLGALQVRLARAVLGRAGSRWPIPVTVVLCTLGVLLFFVWLSQV
;
A
#
# COMPACT_ATOMS: atom_id res chain seq x y z
N MET A 1 -16.77 12.97 -13.03
CA MET A 1 -16.34 12.65 -11.64
C MET A 1 -14.86 12.98 -11.53
N SER A 2 -14.42 13.69 -10.49
CA SER A 2 -13.00 13.97 -10.30
C SER A 2 -12.23 12.67 -10.01
N VAL A 3 -11.01 12.57 -10.55
CA VAL A 3 -10.15 11.38 -10.43
C VAL A 3 -9.62 11.18 -9.00
N PHE A 4 -9.45 12.29 -8.28
CA PHE A 4 -8.84 12.30 -6.96
C PHE A 4 -9.66 11.54 -5.88
N PRO A 5 -10.99 11.73 -5.75
CA PRO A 5 -11.82 10.89 -4.87
C PRO A 5 -11.82 9.40 -5.24
N ALA A 6 -11.60 9.05 -6.52
CA ALA A 6 -11.46 7.66 -6.91
C ALA A 6 -10.14 7.07 -6.40
N TRP A 7 -9.04 7.84 -6.48
CA TRP A 7 -7.73 7.44 -5.95
C TRP A 7 -7.77 7.25 -4.44
N LEU A 8 -8.36 8.19 -3.70
CA LEU A 8 -8.50 8.10 -2.25
C LEU A 8 -9.28 6.84 -1.84
N ARG A 9 -10.40 6.53 -2.51
CA ARG A 9 -11.18 5.32 -2.21
C ARG A 9 -10.39 4.04 -2.52
N GLY A 10 -9.61 4.03 -3.60
CA GLY A 10 -8.72 2.92 -3.92
C GLY A 10 -7.64 2.71 -2.85
N ALA A 11 -6.96 3.78 -2.45
CA ALA A 11 -5.93 3.74 -1.41
C ALA A 11 -6.52 3.32 -0.04
N ALA A 12 -7.68 3.87 0.32
CA ALA A 12 -8.40 3.48 1.53
C ALA A 12 -8.76 1.99 1.50
N TYR A 13 -9.24 1.48 0.37
CA TYR A 13 -9.53 0.06 0.23
C TYR A 13 -8.27 -0.81 0.39
N ALA A 14 -7.12 -0.38 -0.14
CA ALA A 14 -5.85 -1.07 0.02
C ALA A 14 -5.46 -1.20 1.50
N LEU A 15 -5.59 -0.12 2.27
CA LEU A 15 -5.30 -0.11 3.72
C LEU A 15 -6.28 -0.99 4.51
N TRP A 16 -7.56 -0.97 4.13
CA TRP A 16 -8.61 -1.82 4.72
C TRP A 16 -8.48 -3.29 4.33
N ALA A 17 -7.70 -3.65 3.31
CA ALA A 17 -7.59 -5.03 2.86
C ALA A 17 -7.02 -5.96 3.94
N LEU A 18 -6.05 -5.49 4.74
CA LEU A 18 -5.46 -6.27 5.82
C LEU A 18 -6.51 -6.67 6.90
N PRO A 19 -7.25 -5.74 7.54
CA PRO A 19 -8.28 -6.13 8.51
C PRO A 19 -9.41 -6.94 7.86
N LEU A 20 -9.77 -6.68 6.60
CA LEU A 20 -10.77 -7.47 5.88
C LEU A 20 -10.33 -8.91 5.60
N ALA A 21 -9.04 -9.14 5.34
CA ALA A 21 -8.48 -10.46 5.13
C ALA A 21 -8.57 -11.31 6.40
N VAL A 22 -8.37 -10.70 7.57
CA VAL A 22 -8.50 -11.39 8.86
C VAL A 22 -9.97 -11.59 9.24
N GLY A 23 -10.88 -10.70 8.83
CA GLY A 23 -12.32 -10.79 9.11
C GLY A 23 -13.09 -11.87 8.34
N PRO A 24 -14.41 -11.96 8.52
CA PRO A 24 -15.29 -12.89 7.80
C PRO A 24 -15.30 -12.65 6.28
N VAL A 25 -15.83 -13.62 5.50
CA VAL A 25 -15.87 -13.52 4.03
C VAL A 25 -16.88 -12.47 3.52
N ALA A 26 -18.02 -12.29 4.20
CA ALA A 26 -19.08 -11.38 3.75
C ALA A 26 -18.61 -9.92 3.55
N PRO A 27 -17.87 -9.31 4.51
CA PRO A 27 -17.27 -7.99 4.34
C PRO A 27 -16.34 -7.88 3.13
N ARG A 28 -15.60 -8.94 2.79
CA ARG A 28 -14.67 -8.96 1.64
C ARG A 28 -15.37 -8.81 0.29
N LEU A 29 -16.66 -9.16 0.23
CA LEU A 29 -17.52 -8.98 -0.94
C LEU A 29 -18.33 -7.68 -0.87
N ARG A 30 -18.72 -7.25 0.33
CA ARG A 30 -19.57 -6.07 0.56
C ARG A 30 -18.80 -4.75 0.43
N VAL A 31 -17.58 -4.69 0.96
CA VAL A 31 -16.80 -3.45 1.00
C VAL A 31 -16.38 -2.96 -0.39
N PRO A 32 -15.84 -3.80 -1.30
CA PRO A 32 -15.54 -3.38 -2.67
C PRO A 32 -16.76 -2.81 -3.39
N ARG A 33 -17.94 -3.44 -3.19
CA ARG A 33 -19.20 -2.96 -3.76
C ARG A 33 -19.58 -1.59 -3.24
N ARG A 34 -19.47 -1.36 -1.92
CA ARG A 34 -19.89 -0.09 -1.28
C ARG A 34 -18.90 1.04 -1.51
N LEU A 35 -17.61 0.76 -1.37
CA LEU A 35 -16.57 1.77 -1.42
C LEU A 35 -16.17 2.11 -2.86
N LEU A 36 -16.10 1.10 -3.73
CA LEU A 36 -15.57 1.24 -5.10
C LEU A 36 -16.64 1.06 -6.18
N GLY A 37 -17.86 0.62 -5.83
CA GLY A 37 -18.89 0.31 -6.82
C GLY A 37 -18.64 -0.98 -7.58
N GLU A 38 -17.73 -1.84 -7.09
CA GLU A 38 -17.24 -3.03 -7.80
C GLU A 38 -17.87 -4.31 -7.24
N PRO A 39 -18.97 -4.84 -7.84
CA PRO A 39 -19.58 -6.07 -7.38
C PRO A 39 -18.71 -7.29 -7.71
N ILE A 40 -18.75 -8.29 -6.84
CA ILE A 40 -18.08 -9.57 -7.01
C ILE A 40 -19.11 -10.69 -6.83
N THR A 41 -19.42 -11.39 -7.91
CA THR A 41 -20.33 -12.55 -7.88
C THR A 41 -19.62 -13.75 -7.26
N PRO A 42 -20.06 -14.26 -6.10
CA PRO A 42 -19.37 -15.35 -5.40
C PRO A 42 -19.36 -16.65 -6.20
N ARG A 43 -18.27 -17.41 -6.08
CA ARG A 43 -18.13 -18.76 -6.63
C ARG A 43 -18.59 -19.82 -5.62
N ASP A 44 -18.87 -21.03 -6.09
CA ASP A 44 -19.19 -22.18 -5.24
C ASP A 44 -17.93 -22.69 -4.51
N ARG A 45 -18.09 -23.44 -3.42
CA ARG A 45 -17.00 -23.96 -2.55
C ARG A 45 -16.05 -22.87 -2.02
N LEU A 46 -16.63 -21.88 -1.33
CA LEU A 46 -15.92 -20.69 -0.82
C LEU A 46 -14.86 -20.98 0.26
N ALA A 47 -14.93 -22.08 1.01
CA ALA A 47 -14.07 -22.27 2.19
C ALA A 47 -12.55 -22.23 1.87
N VAL A 48 -12.09 -23.09 0.96
CA VAL A 48 -10.65 -23.14 0.57
C VAL A 48 -10.22 -21.83 -0.09
N ARG A 49 -11.06 -21.29 -0.97
CA ARG A 49 -10.79 -20.02 -1.67
C ARG A 49 -10.74 -18.82 -0.73
N ALA A 50 -11.57 -18.83 0.32
CA ALA A 50 -11.56 -17.81 1.36
C ALA A 50 -10.26 -17.83 2.17
N THR A 51 -9.68 -19.01 2.41
CA THR A 51 -8.37 -19.15 3.04
C THR A 51 -7.26 -18.64 2.12
N VAL A 52 -7.23 -19.05 0.85
CA VAL A 52 -6.26 -18.55 -0.13
C VAL A 52 -6.32 -17.03 -0.26
N HIS A 53 -7.52 -16.48 -0.38
CA HIS A 53 -7.71 -15.04 -0.45
C HIS A 53 -7.28 -14.33 0.84
N ARG A 54 -7.58 -14.89 2.02
CA ARG A 54 -7.12 -14.35 3.31
C ARG A 54 -5.59 -14.23 3.33
N VAL A 55 -4.86 -15.28 2.94
CA VAL A 55 -3.39 -15.28 2.96
C VAL A 55 -2.84 -14.26 1.97
N LEU A 56 -3.27 -14.30 0.71
CA LEU A 56 -2.73 -13.41 -0.33
C LEU A 56 -3.12 -11.94 -0.08
N SER A 57 -4.38 -11.68 0.25
CA SER A 57 -4.87 -10.32 0.51
C SER A 57 -4.26 -9.74 1.78
N GLY A 58 -4.09 -10.57 2.82
CA GLY A 58 -3.41 -10.19 4.06
C GLY A 58 -1.94 -9.86 3.84
N ALA A 59 -1.19 -10.72 3.14
CA ALA A 59 0.22 -10.46 2.81
C ALA A 59 0.38 -9.17 1.99
N LEU A 60 -0.45 -8.97 0.96
CA LEU A 60 -0.45 -7.74 0.18
C LEU A 60 -0.87 -6.52 1.02
N GLY A 61 -1.79 -6.72 1.97
CA GLY A 61 -2.18 -5.72 2.95
C GLY A 61 -1.03 -5.30 3.86
N LEU A 62 -0.19 -6.23 4.31
CA LEU A 62 1.03 -5.92 5.08
C LEU A 62 2.01 -5.08 4.25
N VAL A 63 2.26 -5.45 2.99
CA VAL A 63 3.07 -4.64 2.08
C VAL A 63 2.49 -3.23 1.91
N THR A 64 1.17 -3.12 1.76
CA THR A 64 0.47 -1.84 1.64
C THR A 64 0.66 -0.97 2.89
N TRP A 65 0.53 -1.56 4.08
CA TRP A 65 0.78 -0.87 5.35
C TRP A 65 2.24 -0.45 5.50
N PHE A 66 3.18 -1.28 5.07
CA PHE A 66 4.60 -0.94 5.11
C PHE A 66 4.93 0.23 4.17
N VAL A 67 4.39 0.25 2.95
CA VAL A 67 4.51 1.39 2.03
C VAL A 67 3.92 2.66 2.64
N ALA A 68 2.74 2.58 3.25
CA ALA A 68 2.11 3.71 3.92
C ALA A 68 2.94 4.21 5.11
N PHE A 69 3.51 3.30 5.90
CA PHE A 69 4.43 3.61 6.99
C PHE A 69 5.67 4.35 6.48
N LEU A 70 6.33 3.84 5.44
CA LEU A 70 7.49 4.50 4.83
C LEU A 70 7.15 5.90 4.29
N ALA A 71 5.98 6.07 3.66
CA ALA A 71 5.52 7.36 3.16
C ALA A 71 5.33 8.37 4.30
N VAL A 72 4.67 7.97 5.39
CA VAL A 72 4.48 8.81 6.57
C VAL A 72 5.82 9.13 7.23
N LEU A 73 6.69 8.13 7.40
CA LEU A 73 8.01 8.31 7.98
C LEU A 73 8.86 9.29 7.16
N ALA A 74 8.88 9.14 5.83
CA ALA A 74 9.60 10.04 4.93
C ALA A 74 9.04 11.47 4.97
N MET A 75 7.71 11.62 4.98
CA MET A 75 7.07 12.93 5.10
C MET A 75 7.43 13.62 6.42
N VAL A 76 7.29 12.92 7.54
CA VAL A 76 7.59 13.45 8.87
C VAL A 76 9.08 13.81 8.97
N ARG A 77 9.99 12.90 8.60
CA ARG A 77 11.44 13.15 8.64
C ARG A 77 11.86 14.26 7.66
N GLY A 78 11.21 14.39 6.52
CA GLY A 78 11.51 15.42 5.54
C GLY A 78 11.10 16.81 6.00
N VAL A 79 9.84 16.95 6.43
CA VAL A 79 9.29 18.25 6.88
C VAL A 79 9.93 18.68 8.19
N LEU A 80 10.10 17.76 9.14
CA LEU A 80 10.67 18.02 10.45
C LEU A 80 12.18 17.81 10.49
N TYR A 81 12.87 17.71 9.35
CA TYR A 81 14.31 17.44 9.25
C TYR A 81 15.16 18.26 10.25
N PRO A 82 14.93 19.58 10.45
CA PRO A 82 15.71 20.38 11.41
C PRO A 82 15.60 19.93 12.86
N LEU A 83 14.54 19.19 13.23
CA LEU A 83 14.31 18.68 14.59
C LEU A 83 14.90 17.30 14.82
N VAL A 84 15.27 16.58 13.74
CA VAL A 84 15.71 15.18 13.81
C VAL A 84 17.16 14.99 13.33
N ALA A 85 17.73 15.97 12.64
CA ALA A 85 19.11 15.94 12.18
C ALA A 85 20.10 16.18 13.35
N SER A 86 21.25 15.51 13.32
CA SER A 86 22.27 15.54 14.40
C SER A 86 23.38 16.58 14.14
N ASP A 87 23.05 17.72 13.53
CA ASP A 87 24.00 18.78 13.13
C ASP A 87 25.17 18.37 12.23
N ASP A 88 25.15 17.14 11.68
CA ASP A 88 26.11 16.64 10.70
C ASP A 88 25.59 16.83 9.26
N TYR A 89 25.73 18.04 8.75
CA TYR A 89 25.27 18.41 7.41
C TYR A 89 26.31 18.19 6.31
N GLU A 90 27.57 17.88 6.64
CA GLU A 90 28.66 17.81 5.66
C GLU A 90 28.39 16.80 4.54
N ASN A 91 27.75 15.68 4.89
CA ASN A 91 27.37 14.64 3.94
C ASN A 91 25.89 14.68 3.57
N SER A 92 25.15 15.73 3.96
CA SER A 92 23.72 15.83 3.72
C SER A 92 23.40 16.27 2.29
N TRP A 93 22.37 15.66 1.71
CA TRP A 93 21.84 16.10 0.42
C TRP A 93 21.27 17.51 0.56
N GLY A 94 21.70 18.44 -0.30
CA GLY A 94 21.39 19.87 -0.16
C GLY A 94 22.56 20.72 0.35
N GLY A 95 23.70 20.09 0.66
CA GLY A 95 24.95 20.76 1.03
C GLY A 95 25.11 20.96 2.54
N PRO A 96 26.23 21.57 2.97
CA PRO A 96 26.65 21.61 4.38
C PRO A 96 25.85 22.60 5.24
N THR A 97 24.77 23.19 4.70
CA THR A 97 23.93 24.14 5.43
C THR A 97 22.61 23.48 5.82
N LEU A 98 22.11 23.79 7.01
CA LEU A 98 20.79 23.34 7.45
C LEU A 98 19.69 23.73 6.44
N ALA A 99 19.73 24.96 5.90
CA ALA A 99 18.73 25.44 4.96
C ALA A 99 18.70 24.63 3.66
N GLY A 100 19.88 24.35 3.09
CA GLY A 100 20.01 23.54 1.88
C GLY A 100 19.59 22.09 2.12
N ALA A 101 20.07 21.49 3.21
CA ALA A 101 19.71 20.14 3.60
C ALA A 101 18.19 20.00 3.83
N TRP A 102 17.61 20.91 4.60
CA TRP A 102 16.16 20.94 4.84
C TRP A 102 15.36 21.09 3.55
N ALA A 103 15.74 22.00 2.65
CA ALA A 103 14.99 22.23 1.42
C ALA A 103 14.84 20.95 0.58
N VAL A 104 15.91 20.16 0.44
CA VAL A 104 15.86 18.87 -0.28
C VAL A 104 14.97 17.86 0.44
N HIS A 105 15.15 17.71 1.75
CA HIS A 105 14.39 16.73 2.55
C HIS A 105 12.91 17.09 2.65
N ALA A 106 12.56 18.37 2.79
CA ALA A 106 11.19 18.86 2.78
C ALA A 106 10.54 18.64 1.40
N LEU A 107 11.27 18.92 0.32
CA LEU A 107 10.78 18.67 -1.04
C LEU A 107 10.47 17.19 -1.26
N LEU A 108 11.36 16.29 -0.84
CA LEU A 108 11.11 14.85 -0.91
C LEU A 108 9.96 14.42 0.01
N GLY A 109 9.92 14.95 1.24
CA GLY A 109 8.87 14.67 2.22
C GLY A 109 7.48 15.08 1.76
N LEU A 110 7.36 16.14 0.95
CA LEU A 110 6.09 16.61 0.38
C LEU A 110 5.80 16.01 -1.01
N GLY A 111 6.83 15.69 -1.79
CA GLY A 111 6.71 15.17 -3.14
C GLY A 111 6.44 13.65 -3.21
N LEU A 112 6.92 12.87 -2.24
CA LEU A 112 6.71 11.42 -2.20
C LEU A 112 5.26 11.00 -1.85
N PRO A 113 4.54 11.64 -0.91
CA PRO A 113 3.19 11.19 -0.54
C PRO A 113 2.19 11.11 -1.71
N PRO A 114 2.14 12.04 -2.69
CA PRO A 114 1.33 11.88 -3.89
C PRO A 114 1.69 10.64 -4.72
N VAL A 115 2.99 10.32 -4.85
CA VAL A 115 3.46 9.11 -5.56
C VAL A 115 3.03 7.85 -4.80
N CYS A 116 3.19 7.86 -3.48
CA CYS A 116 2.72 6.77 -2.62
C CYS A 116 1.19 6.62 -2.68
N LEU A 117 0.42 7.71 -2.77
CA LEU A 117 -1.03 7.64 -2.94
C LEU A 117 -1.40 6.90 -4.22
N LEU A 118 -0.75 7.20 -5.35
CA LEU A 118 -0.96 6.49 -6.61
C LEU A 118 -0.65 5.00 -6.48
N LEU A 119 0.47 4.66 -5.85
CA LEU A 119 0.85 3.27 -5.59
C LEU A 119 -0.20 2.56 -4.71
N LEU A 120 -0.67 3.18 -3.63
CA LEU A 120 -1.72 2.65 -2.77
C LEU A 120 -3.04 2.47 -3.55
N THR A 121 -3.41 3.39 -4.43
CA THR A 121 -4.56 3.23 -5.32
C THR A 121 -4.41 2.02 -6.24
N MET A 122 -3.23 1.82 -6.84
CA MET A 122 -2.94 0.66 -7.69
C MET A 122 -3.01 -0.65 -6.90
N LEU A 123 -2.48 -0.68 -5.67
CA LEU A 123 -2.59 -1.82 -4.77
C LEU A 123 -4.04 -2.11 -4.39
N GLY A 124 -4.86 -1.09 -4.18
CA GLY A 124 -6.30 -1.23 -3.96
C GLY A 124 -7.02 -1.85 -5.17
N ALA A 125 -6.69 -1.39 -6.38
CA ALA A 125 -7.20 -2.00 -7.62
C ALA A 125 -6.77 -3.47 -7.75
N LEU A 126 -5.52 -3.80 -7.38
CA LEU A 126 -5.03 -5.16 -7.36
C LEU A 126 -5.78 -6.03 -6.34
N GLN A 127 -6.08 -5.52 -5.14
CA GLN A 127 -6.88 -6.21 -4.12
C GLN A 127 -8.28 -6.57 -4.65
N VAL A 128 -8.95 -5.67 -5.39
CA VAL A 128 -10.24 -5.96 -6.03
C VAL A 128 -10.10 -7.07 -7.08
N ARG A 129 -9.07 -6.98 -7.93
CA ARG A 129 -8.81 -7.98 -8.97
C ARG A 129 -8.47 -9.35 -8.37
N LEU A 130 -7.71 -9.38 -7.28
CA LEU A 130 -7.40 -10.59 -6.52
C LEU A 130 -8.66 -11.20 -5.89
N ALA A 131 -9.53 -10.37 -5.30
CA ALA A 131 -10.82 -10.84 -4.78
C ALA A 131 -11.68 -11.45 -5.90
N ARG A 132 -11.75 -10.82 -7.07
CA ARG A 132 -12.44 -11.38 -8.26
C ARG A 132 -11.82 -12.69 -8.73
N ALA A 133 -10.48 -12.78 -8.78
CA ALA A 133 -9.75 -13.96 -9.24
C ALA A 133 -9.98 -15.17 -8.33
N VAL A 134 -9.98 -14.95 -7.02
CA VAL A 134 -10.02 -16.04 -6.03
C VAL A 134 -11.44 -16.38 -5.60
N LEU A 135 -12.25 -15.37 -5.26
CA LEU A 135 -13.62 -15.53 -4.73
C LEU A 135 -14.70 -15.41 -5.80
N GLY A 136 -14.42 -14.76 -6.92
CA GLY A 136 -15.38 -14.48 -7.99
C GLY A 136 -15.57 -15.64 -8.98
N ARG A 137 -16.73 -15.65 -9.66
CA ARG A 137 -16.98 -16.57 -10.79
C ARG A 137 -16.21 -16.19 -12.06
N ALA A 138 -16.04 -14.89 -12.33
CA ALA A 138 -15.53 -14.35 -13.60
C ALA A 138 -14.29 -13.44 -13.44
N GLY A 139 -13.25 -13.92 -12.74
CA GLY A 139 -12.00 -13.17 -12.55
C GLY A 139 -10.84 -13.73 -13.36
N SER A 140 -10.00 -12.86 -13.95
CA SER A 140 -8.73 -13.26 -14.54
C SER A 140 -7.76 -13.74 -13.45
N ARG A 141 -6.89 -14.72 -13.76
CA ARG A 141 -5.97 -15.35 -12.78
C ARG A 141 -4.64 -14.62 -12.60
N TRP A 142 -4.27 -13.71 -13.50
CA TRP A 142 -3.01 -12.96 -13.42
C TRP A 142 -2.77 -12.16 -12.12
N PRO A 143 -3.80 -11.67 -11.39
CA PRO A 143 -3.56 -10.96 -10.13
C PRO A 143 -2.87 -11.84 -9.09
N ILE A 144 -3.05 -13.16 -9.14
CA ILE A 144 -2.45 -14.10 -8.19
C ILE A 144 -0.91 -14.08 -8.28
N PRO A 145 -0.28 -14.39 -9.43
CA PRO A 145 1.18 -14.34 -9.53
C PRO A 145 1.73 -12.93 -9.31
N VAL A 146 1.04 -11.86 -9.73
CA VAL A 146 1.47 -10.49 -9.44
C VAL A 146 1.48 -10.20 -7.94
N THR A 147 0.45 -10.62 -7.21
CA THR A 147 0.42 -10.50 -5.75
C THR A 147 1.58 -11.28 -5.10
N VAL A 148 1.86 -12.50 -5.55
CA VAL A 148 2.99 -13.29 -5.02
C VAL A 148 4.30 -12.56 -5.23
N VAL A 149 4.58 -12.07 -6.45
CA VAL A 149 5.79 -11.31 -6.76
C VAL A 149 5.90 -10.05 -5.89
N LEU A 150 4.84 -9.26 -5.79
CA LEU A 150 4.86 -8.05 -4.96
C LEU A 150 5.05 -8.34 -3.47
N CYS A 151 4.47 -9.43 -2.96
CA CYS A 151 4.71 -9.87 -1.58
C CYS A 151 6.17 -10.28 -1.38
N THR A 152 6.77 -11.03 -2.31
CA THR A 152 8.19 -11.40 -2.26
C THR A 152 9.07 -10.16 -2.27
N LEU A 153 8.82 -9.21 -3.18
CA LEU A 153 9.56 -7.95 -3.25
C LEU A 153 9.38 -7.11 -1.98
N GLY A 154 8.17 -7.08 -1.42
CA GLY A 154 7.88 -6.37 -0.17
C GLY A 154 8.63 -6.95 1.02
N VAL A 155 8.76 -8.29 1.11
CA VAL A 155 9.56 -8.96 2.13
C VAL A 155 11.05 -8.62 1.97
N LEU A 156 11.58 -8.69 0.75
CA LEU A 156 12.97 -8.32 0.47
C LEU A 156 13.24 -6.86 0.85
N LEU A 157 12.35 -5.94 0.43
CA LEU A 157 12.44 -4.53 0.78
C LEU A 157 12.42 -4.31 2.30
N PHE A 158 11.55 -5.02 3.02
CA PHE A 158 11.47 -4.94 4.48
C PHE A 158 12.78 -5.37 5.15
N PHE A 159 13.39 -6.47 4.71
CA PHE A 159 14.68 -6.92 5.24
C PHE A 159 15.82 -5.96 4.90
N VAL A 160 15.88 -5.46 3.67
CA VAL A 160 16.86 -4.44 3.28
C VAL A 160 16.71 -3.20 4.15
N TRP A 161 15.48 -2.75 4.39
CA TRP A 161 15.21 -1.61 5.27
C TRP A 161 15.64 -1.86 6.72
N LEU A 162 15.37 -3.05 7.28
CA LEU A 162 15.84 -3.41 8.62
C LEU A 162 17.37 -3.46 8.74
N SER A 163 18.07 -3.82 7.67
CA SER A 163 19.54 -3.85 7.64
C SER A 163 20.20 -2.48 7.47
N GLN A 164 19.42 -1.39 7.38
CA GLN A 164 19.97 -0.02 7.33
C GLN A 164 20.42 0.50 8.69
N VAL A 165 20.10 -0.21 9.77
CA VAL A 165 20.42 0.16 11.16
C VAL A 165 21.73 -0.49 11.60
#